data_AF-A0A8T7EUR8-F1
#
_entry.id   AF-A0A8T7EUR8-F1
#
_cell.length_a   1.000
_cell.length_b   1.000
_cell.length_c   1.000
_cell.angle_alpha   90.00
_cell.angle_beta   90.00
_cell.angle_gamma   90.00
#
_symmetry.space_group_name_H-M   'P 1'
#
loop_
_entity.id
_entity.type
_entity.pdbx_description
1 polymer ?
#
loop_
_entity_poly.entity_id
_entity_poly.type
_entity_poly.pdbx_seq_one_letter_code
_entity_poly.pdbx_strand_id
1 'polypeptide(L)'
;MMVFAVDGASGGPAWYLYGASSDAKRDLMASYAVQWAAIQWAKARGCATYDLWGVPDADEEALEAQFQTRGDGLWGVYGFKRGWGGRVVRTLGAWDKPLIPPLYWAFQQALRLRQRSG
;
A
#
# COMPACT_ATOMS: atom_id res chain seq x y z
N MET A 1 -15.27 5.42 3.54
CA MET A 1 -15.06 4.51 4.70
C MET A 1 -13.58 4.20 4.80
N MET A 2 -13.02 4.13 6.00
CA MET A 2 -11.62 3.81 6.22
C MET A 2 -11.47 2.90 7.45
N VAL A 3 -10.61 1.89 7.34
CA VAL A 3 -10.34 0.93 8.42
C VAL A 3 -8.85 0.96 8.71
N PHE A 4 -8.54 1.19 9.98
CA PHE A 4 -7.18 1.20 10.51
C PHE A 4 -7.07 0.17 11.63
N ALA A 5 -5.86 -0.36 11.81
CA ALA A 5 -5.49 -1.21 12.93
C ALA A 5 -4.40 -0.52 13.75
N VAL A 6 -4.37 -0.77 15.06
CA VAL A 6 -3.31 -0.30 15.97
C VAL A 6 -2.81 -1.47 16.78
N ASP A 7 -1.50 -1.50 16.98
CA ASP A 7 -0.93 -2.32 18.02
C ASP A 7 -1.32 -1.75 19.40
N GLY A 8 -1.66 -2.63 20.35
CA GLY A 8 -2.12 -2.27 21.69
C GLY A 8 -1.00 -1.82 22.63
N ALA A 9 0.26 -1.98 22.22
CA ALA A 9 1.43 -1.55 22.98
C ALA A 9 1.79 -0.08 22.70
N SER A 10 2.13 0.68 23.76
CA SER A 10 2.70 2.02 23.63
C SER A 10 3.98 1.98 22.80
N GLY A 11 4.07 2.81 21.76
CA GLY A 11 5.16 2.81 20.79
C GLY A 11 4.97 1.88 19.59
N GLY A 12 3.89 1.10 19.54
CA GLY A 12 3.59 0.21 18.43
C GLY A 12 3.18 0.93 17.14
N PRO A 13 3.18 0.24 16.00
CA PRO A 13 2.71 0.76 14.71
C PRO A 13 1.18 0.87 14.64
N ALA A 14 0.72 1.77 13.78
CA ALA A 14 -0.64 1.83 13.27
C ALA A 14 -0.64 1.55 11.76
N TRP A 15 -1.67 0.89 11.24
CA TRP A 15 -1.77 0.50 9.83
C TRP A 15 -3.05 1.01 9.19
N TYR A 16 -2.91 1.55 7.98
CA TYR A 16 -4.02 1.85 7.06
C TYR A 16 -4.29 0.65 6.15
N LEU A 17 -5.35 -0.11 6.43
CA LEU A 17 -5.64 -1.37 5.74
C LEU A 17 -6.62 -1.16 4.58
N TYR A 18 -7.72 -0.45 4.82
CA TYR A 18 -8.77 -0.27 3.83
C TYR A 18 -9.23 1.18 3.77
N GLY A 19 -9.52 1.66 2.57
CA GLY A 19 -10.13 2.96 2.36
C GLY A 19 -10.98 2.98 1.09
N ALA A 20 -12.03 3.77 1.14
CA ALA A 20 -12.94 4.01 0.04
C ALA A 20 -13.41 5.47 0.11
N SER A 21 -13.40 6.14 -1.03
CA SER A 21 -13.96 7.48 -1.21
C SER A 21 -14.96 7.48 -2.36
N SER A 22 -15.97 8.33 -2.25
CA SER A 22 -16.86 8.63 -3.38
C SER A 22 -16.22 9.66 -4.31
N ASP A 23 -16.61 9.66 -5.58
CA ASP A 23 -16.23 10.72 -6.51
C ASP A 23 -17.06 12.00 -6.34
N ALA A 24 -18.19 11.92 -5.63
CA ALA A 24 -18.97 13.09 -5.25
C ALA A 24 -18.15 14.05 -4.37
N LYS A 25 -18.09 15.32 -4.77
CA LYS A 25 -17.38 16.41 -4.05
C LYS A 25 -15.91 16.09 -3.76
N ARG A 26 -15.22 15.45 -4.71
CA ARG A 26 -13.81 15.07 -4.58
C ARG A 26 -12.89 16.29 -4.37
N ASP A 27 -13.28 17.46 -4.85
CA ASP A 27 -12.65 18.76 -4.64
C ASP A 27 -12.49 19.15 -3.17
N LEU A 28 -13.39 18.66 -2.29
CA LEU A 28 -13.30 18.88 -0.84
C LEU A 28 -12.22 18.05 -0.15
N MET A 29 -11.58 17.13 -0.86
CA MET A 29 -10.47 16.31 -0.36
C MET A 29 -10.79 15.58 0.95
N ALA A 30 -12.02 15.08 1.10
CA ALA A 30 -12.47 14.41 2.33
C ALA A 30 -11.58 13.23 2.74
N SER A 31 -11.00 12.50 1.78
CA SER A 31 -10.03 11.42 2.05
C SER A 31 -8.79 11.90 2.80
N TYR A 32 -8.31 13.11 2.52
CA TYR A 32 -7.20 13.71 3.25
C TYR A 32 -7.61 14.05 4.69
N ALA A 33 -8.79 14.63 4.89
CA ALA A 33 -9.28 14.96 6.23
C ALA A 33 -9.40 13.70 7.11
N VAL A 34 -9.94 12.61 6.57
CA VAL A 34 -10.08 11.34 7.31
C VAL A 34 -8.70 10.74 7.63
N GLN A 35 -7.76 10.74 6.69
CA GLN A 35 -6.39 10.27 6.96
C GLN A 35 -5.69 11.10 8.02
N TRP A 36 -5.81 12.43 7.97
CA TRP A 36 -5.19 13.30 8.97
C TRP A 36 -5.75 13.05 10.36
N ALA A 37 -7.07 12.85 10.47
CA ALA A 37 -7.70 12.46 11.72
C ALA A 37 -7.17 11.10 12.22
N ALA A 38 -6.97 10.13 11.33
CA ALA A 38 -6.42 8.82 11.67
C ALA A 38 -4.96 8.90 12.18
N ILE A 39 -4.12 9.71 11.54
CA ILE A 39 -2.73 9.96 11.98
C ILE A 39 -2.71 10.58 13.38
N GLN A 40 -3.53 11.60 13.61
CA GLN A 40 -3.65 12.23 14.94
C GLN A 40 -4.16 11.25 15.99
N TRP A 41 -5.13 10.40 15.63
CA TRP A 41 -5.69 9.37 16.51
C TRP A 41 -4.66 8.29 16.88
N ALA A 42 -3.83 7.85 15.92
CA ALA A 42 -2.73 6.92 16.17
C ALA A 42 -1.68 7.56 17.09
N LYS A 43 -1.30 8.81 16.83
CA LYS A 43 -0.38 9.56 17.69
C LYS A 43 -0.91 9.70 19.13
N ALA A 44 -2.20 10.00 19.29
CA ALA A 44 -2.84 10.10 20.60
C ALA A 44 -2.86 8.77 21.39
N ARG A 45 -2.73 7.63 20.70
CA ARG A 45 -2.58 6.29 21.28
C ARG A 45 -1.14 5.90 21.59
N GLY A 46 -0.19 6.81 21.36
CA GLY A 46 1.22 6.55 21.58
C GLY A 46 1.88 5.74 20.47
N CYS A 47 1.25 5.60 19.29
CA CYS A 47 1.89 4.93 18.16
C CYS A 47 3.09 5.74 17.65
N ALA A 48 4.23 5.06 17.42
CA ALA A 48 5.44 5.70 16.92
C ALA A 48 5.48 5.78 15.39
N THR A 49 4.74 4.89 14.71
CA THR A 49 4.72 4.80 13.25
C THR A 49 3.29 4.65 12.73
N TYR A 50 3.07 5.18 11.53
CA TYR A 50 1.82 5.05 10.80
C TYR A 50 2.13 4.54 9.39
N ASP A 51 1.81 3.27 9.14
CA ASP A 51 2.07 2.57 7.91
C ASP A 51 0.88 2.73 6.95
N LEU A 52 1.12 3.42 5.85
CA LEU A 52 0.15 3.65 4.77
C LEU A 52 -0.03 2.41 3.88
N TRP A 53 0.75 1.35 4.10
CA TRP A 53 0.76 0.10 3.37
C TRP A 53 1.16 0.26 1.88
N GLY A 54 0.99 -0.79 1.08
CA GLY A 54 1.64 -0.96 -0.23
C GLY A 54 1.46 0.16 -1.28
N VAL A 55 2.52 0.43 -2.03
CA VAL A 55 2.59 1.33 -3.20
C VAL A 55 2.90 0.50 -4.46
N PRO A 56 2.91 1.04 -5.69
CA PRO A 56 3.37 0.30 -6.86
C PRO A 56 4.73 -0.37 -6.62
N ASP A 57 4.92 -1.58 -7.13
CA ASP A 57 6.22 -2.25 -7.07
C ASP A 57 7.17 -1.67 -8.13
N ALA A 58 7.77 -0.54 -7.79
CA ALA A 58 8.78 0.18 -8.55
C ALA A 58 9.83 0.75 -7.58
N ASP A 59 11.06 0.95 -8.05
CA ASP A 59 12.11 1.59 -7.25
C ASP A 59 11.70 3.03 -6.89
N GLU A 60 12.30 3.55 -5.83
CA GLU A 60 11.94 4.89 -5.33
C GLU A 60 12.27 5.96 -6.38
N GLU A 61 13.35 5.77 -7.17
CA GLU A 61 13.67 6.67 -8.27
C GLU A 61 12.57 6.70 -9.35
N ALA A 62 12.04 5.56 -9.81
CA ALA A 62 10.97 5.59 -10.81
C ALA A 62 9.66 6.10 -10.22
N LEU A 63 9.34 5.75 -8.97
CA LEU A 63 8.18 6.28 -8.26
C LEU A 63 8.20 7.82 -8.26
N GLU A 64 9.33 8.41 -7.90
CA GLU A 64 9.50 9.86 -7.86
C GLU A 64 9.58 10.51 -9.24
N ALA A 65 10.18 9.84 -10.24
CA ALA A 65 10.28 10.38 -11.59
C ALA A 65 8.94 10.36 -12.36
N GLN A 66 8.06 9.40 -12.05
CA GLN A 66 6.87 9.12 -12.88
C GLN A 66 5.54 9.47 -12.20
N PHE A 67 5.49 9.83 -10.91
CA PHE A 67 4.21 10.03 -10.21
C PHE A 67 3.31 11.13 -10.80
N GLN A 68 3.88 12.10 -11.52
CA GLN A 68 3.11 13.18 -12.15
C GLN A 68 2.56 12.79 -13.53
N THR A 69 3.28 11.93 -14.25
CA THR A 69 2.97 11.58 -15.64
C THR A 69 2.19 10.28 -15.76
N ARG A 70 2.28 9.43 -14.74
CA ARG A 70 1.74 8.07 -14.74
C ARG A 70 0.55 7.95 -13.79
N GLY A 71 -0.54 7.37 -14.28
CA GLY A 71 -1.80 7.24 -13.53
C GLY A 71 -2.43 5.85 -13.54
N ASP A 72 -1.80 4.87 -14.19
CA ASP A 72 -2.28 3.48 -14.25
C ASP A 72 -2.09 2.75 -12.90
N GLY A 73 -2.85 1.68 -12.70
CA GLY A 73 -2.71 0.81 -11.52
C GLY A 73 -2.74 1.58 -10.20
N LEU A 74 -1.68 1.45 -9.40
CA LEU A 74 -1.54 2.05 -8.08
C LEU A 74 -0.81 3.41 -8.08
N TRP A 75 -0.50 4.00 -9.25
CA TRP A 75 0.27 5.25 -9.32
C TRP A 75 -0.45 6.45 -8.71
N GLY A 76 -1.77 6.56 -8.89
CA GLY A 76 -2.57 7.58 -8.20
C GLY A 76 -2.57 7.40 -6.66
N VAL A 77 -2.54 6.14 -6.20
CA VAL A 77 -2.45 5.81 -4.76
C VAL A 77 -1.06 6.21 -4.22
N TYR A 78 0.00 6.04 -5.00
CA TYR A 78 1.33 6.53 -4.64
C TYR A 78 1.33 8.04 -4.45
N GLY A 79 0.81 8.81 -5.42
CA GLY A 79 0.74 10.27 -5.32
C GLY A 79 -0.01 10.75 -4.06
N PHE A 80 -1.10 10.07 -3.70
CA PHE A 80 -1.82 10.32 -2.45
C PHE A 80 -0.95 10.06 -1.21
N LYS A 81 -0.28 8.90 -1.15
CA LYS A 81 0.54 8.48 0.00
C LYS A 81 1.80 9.33 0.16
N ARG A 82 2.45 9.68 -0.96
CA ARG A 82 3.61 10.57 -1.03
C ARG A 82 3.36 11.92 -0.35
N GLY A 83 2.14 12.46 -0.47
CA GLY A 83 1.76 13.75 0.13
C GLY A 83 1.86 13.82 1.66
N TRP A 84 1.97 12.68 2.36
CA TRP A 84 2.10 12.63 3.81
C TRP A 84 3.54 12.73 4.33
N GLY A 85 4.54 12.76 3.43
CA GLY A 85 5.95 12.88 3.81
C GLY A 85 6.53 11.64 4.49
N GLY A 86 5.95 10.47 4.23
CA GLY A 86 6.49 9.19 4.69
C GLY A 86 7.72 8.74 3.89
N ARG A 87 8.22 7.54 4.22
CA ARG A 87 9.32 6.88 3.49
C ARG A 87 8.83 5.59 2.84
N VAL A 88 9.36 5.26 1.66
CA VAL A 88 9.13 3.96 1.04
C VAL A 88 10.00 2.92 1.77
N VAL A 89 9.39 1.82 2.19
CA VAL A 89 10.11 0.72 2.87
C VAL A 89 9.92 -0.55 2.05
N ARG A 90 11.01 -1.09 1.51
CA ARG A 90 11.01 -2.40 0.87
C ARG A 90 11.19 -3.48 1.92
N THR A 91 10.29 -4.45 1.92
CA THR A 91 10.41 -5.65 2.73
C THR A 91 11.03 -6.76 1.89
N LEU A 92 11.40 -7.82 2.59
CA LEU A 92 12.01 -9.03 2.03
C LEU A 92 11.14 -9.66 0.90
N GLY A 93 9.82 -9.45 0.91
CA GLY A 93 8.92 -10.02 -0.10
C GLY A 93 8.48 -11.44 0.25
N ALA A 94 8.03 -12.19 -0.76
CA ALA A 94 7.53 -13.55 -0.58
C ALA A 94 8.55 -14.60 -1.06
N TRP A 95 8.73 -15.68 -0.29
CA TRP A 95 9.50 -16.86 -0.69
C TRP A 95 8.61 -18.08 -0.73
N ASP A 96 8.76 -18.83 -1.82
CA ASP A 96 8.09 -20.12 -1.97
C ASP A 96 8.97 -21.25 -1.45
N LYS A 97 8.38 -22.12 -0.62
CA LYS A 97 8.99 -23.41 -0.22
C LYS A 97 8.20 -24.55 -0.87
N PRO A 98 8.67 -25.12 -2.00
CA PRO A 98 7.95 -26.19 -2.67
C PRO A 98 7.93 -27.47 -1.82
N LEU A 99 6.76 -27.86 -1.33
CA LEU A 99 6.58 -29.12 -0.59
C LEU A 99 6.54 -30.34 -1.52
N ILE A 100 6.02 -30.16 -2.74
CA ILE A 100 5.94 -31.18 -3.79
C ILE A 100 6.53 -30.58 -5.07
N PRO A 101 7.84 -30.80 -5.35
CA PRO A 101 8.52 -30.11 -6.45
C PRO A 101 7.89 -30.30 -7.84
N PRO A 102 7.45 -31.52 -8.25
CA PRO A 102 6.84 -31.70 -9.58
C PRO A 102 5.53 -30.94 -9.77
N LEU A 103 4.68 -30.93 -8.74
CA LEU A 103 3.41 -30.20 -8.77
C LEU A 103 3.63 -28.69 -8.80
N TYR A 104 4.58 -28.20 -8.00
CA TYR A 104 4.95 -26.79 -7.99
C TYR A 104 5.48 -26.34 -9.35
N TRP A 105 6.32 -27.16 -10.00
CA TRP A 105 6.78 -26.88 -11.35
C TRP A 105 5.62 -26.81 -12.35
N ALA A 106 4.70 -27.77 -12.35
CA ALA A 106 3.54 -27.77 -13.24
C ALA A 106 2.66 -26.51 -13.03
N PHE A 107 2.45 -26.12 -11.76
CA PHE A 107 1.73 -24.90 -11.40
C PHE A 107 2.41 -23.63 -11.94
N GLN A 108 3.74 -23.53 -11.77
CA GLN A 108 4.52 -22.40 -12.29
C GLN A 108 4.45 -22.31 -13.82
N GLN A 109 4.48 -23.43 -14.52
CA GLN A 109 4.30 -23.46 -15.98
C GLN A 109 2.89 -23.01 -16.40
N ALA A 110 1.85 -23.45 -15.67
CA ALA A 110 0.48 -23.01 -15.92
C ALA A 110 0.30 -21.49 -15.71
N LEU A 111 0.88 -20.92 -14.65
CA LEU A 111 0.88 -19.49 -14.40
C LEU A 111 1.58 -18.70 -15.53
N ARG A 112 2.75 -19.17 -15.97
CA ARG A 112 3.50 -18.54 -17.08
C ARG A 112 2.70 -18.55 -18.38
N LEU A 113 1.98 -19.63 -18.69
CA LEU A 113 1.14 -19.70 -19.88
C LEU A 113 -0.04 -18.72 -19.78
N ARG A 114 -0.68 -18.61 -18.61
CA ARG A 114 -1.79 -17.66 -18.39
C ARG A 114 -1.37 -16.21 -18.56
N GLN A 115 -0.18 -15.84 -18.10
CA GLN A 115 0.35 -14.47 -18.22
C GLN A 115 0.73 -14.09 -19.66
N ARG A 116 0.88 -15.06 -20.57
CA ARG A 116 1.17 -14.80 -22.00
C ARG A 116 -0.09 -14.66 -22.85
N SER A 117 -1.25 -15.02 -22.33
CA SER A 117 -2.53 -15.05 -23.05
C SER A 117 -3.48 -13.90 -22.68
N GLY A 118 -3.02 -12.92 -21.89
CA GLY A 118 -3.73 -11.69 -21.58
C GLY A 118 -2.82 -10.49 -21.81
#